data_AF-E4YKG9-F1
#
_entry.id   AF-E4YKG9-F1
#
_cell.length_a   1.000
_cell.length_b   1.000
_cell.length_c   1.000
_cell.angle_alpha   90.00
_cell.angle_beta   90.00
_cell.angle_gamma   90.00
#
_symmetry.space_group_name_H-M   'P 1'
#
loop_
_entity.id
_entity.type
_entity.pdbx_description
1 polymer ?
#
loop_
_entity_poly.entity_id
_entity_poly.type
_entity_poly.pdbx_seq_one_letter_code
_entity_poly.pdbx_strand_id
1 'polypeptide(L)'
;MGNALFEKLSLNTISMVFMDIPGNMYWEELFHASPNAKVILTVRDNTEVWNRSMISFMKKESSKLGNPGSWLFNRFIELGWTSPKMLKMQQLTKDIKRFFFGRFHSEVGWFPSDWRVFTWQRNHELMLPRWQAMQDKYEAQIRRVKEIVPEERLLVWNIKDGWEPLCKFLGKPVPDEAIPHDNKTGDEFLKKYLLESDVGKEMVSFMKCHFMKFLFKTALITGVVIIEKKNDFRITKSLLSAVRAKFQN
;
A
#
# COMPACT_ATOMS: atom_id res chain seq x y z
N MET A 1 13.82 3.38 2.12
CA MET A 1 15.02 4.22 2.03
C MET A 1 15.08 5.30 3.12
N GLY A 2 14.03 6.12 3.32
CA GLY A 2 14.08 7.24 4.28
C GLY A 2 14.33 6.90 5.73
N ASN A 3 13.59 5.96 6.32
CA ASN A 3 13.76 5.69 7.76
C ASN A 3 15.19 5.26 8.11
N ALA A 4 15.81 4.39 7.31
CA ALA A 4 17.21 4.00 7.50
C ALA A 4 18.19 5.17 7.29
N LEU A 5 17.92 6.07 6.34
CA LEU A 5 18.73 7.28 6.12
C LEU A 5 18.70 8.21 7.35
N PHE A 6 17.51 8.43 7.92
CA PHE A 6 17.31 9.36 9.03
C PHE A 6 17.60 8.74 10.41
N GLU A 7 17.45 7.43 10.57
CA GLU A 7 17.92 6.68 11.75
C GLU A 7 19.44 6.82 11.91
N LYS A 8 20.21 6.73 10.81
CA LYS A 8 21.66 6.91 10.81
C LYS A 8 22.13 8.31 11.21
N LEU A 9 21.29 9.32 11.01
CA LEU A 9 21.61 10.70 11.38
C LEU A 9 21.42 11.00 12.89
N SER A 10 21.10 9.98 13.72
CA SER A 10 20.96 10.08 15.18
C SER A 10 20.20 11.35 15.59
N LEU A 11 18.99 11.47 15.04
CA LEU A 11 18.22 12.71 15.08
C LEU A 11 17.47 12.89 16.41
N ASN A 12 18.17 12.92 17.54
CA ASN A 12 17.60 13.19 18.87
C ASN A 12 16.93 14.58 18.98
N THR A 13 17.08 15.43 17.97
CA THR A 13 16.50 16.78 17.87
C THR A 13 15.35 16.89 16.86
N ILE A 14 15.09 15.84 16.06
CA ILE A 14 13.99 15.84 15.08
C ILE A 14 12.90 14.94 15.63
N SER A 15 11.78 15.57 16.02
CA SER A 15 10.64 14.86 16.58
C SER A 15 9.92 13.97 15.56
N MET A 16 9.96 14.33 14.27
CA MET A 16 9.23 13.62 13.24
C MET A 16 9.80 13.89 11.83
N VAL A 17 9.82 12.85 11.01
CA VAL A 17 10.17 12.94 9.58
C VAL A 17 9.04 12.30 8.77
N PHE A 18 8.55 13.01 7.75
CA PHE A 18 7.59 12.48 6.78
C PHE A 18 8.29 12.27 5.45
N MET A 19 8.23 11.05 4.92
CA MET A 19 8.78 10.71 3.62
C MET A 19 7.82 9.79 2.87
N ASP A 20 7.85 9.90 1.54
CA ASP A 20 7.09 9.04 0.63
C ASP A 20 5.58 9.16 0.86
N ILE A 21 4.81 8.40 0.10
CA ILE A 21 3.36 8.37 0.20
C ILE A 21 2.95 7.69 1.53
N PRO A 22 2.04 8.28 2.32
CA PRO A 22 1.22 9.45 2.02
C PRO A 22 1.82 10.80 2.43
N GLY A 23 2.93 10.84 3.16
CA GLY A 23 3.48 12.08 3.74
C GLY A 23 3.80 13.16 2.70
N ASN A 24 4.32 12.79 1.54
CA ASN A 24 4.61 13.73 0.45
C ASN A 24 3.36 14.34 -0.20
N MET A 25 2.17 13.73 -0.03
CA MET A 25 0.91 14.29 -0.54
C MET A 25 0.44 15.48 0.30
N TYR A 26 0.77 15.47 1.60
CA TYR A 26 0.34 16.48 2.58
C TYR A 26 1.49 17.39 3.03
N TRP A 27 2.55 17.49 2.22
CA TRP A 27 3.78 18.16 2.61
C TRP A 27 3.57 19.65 2.91
N GLU A 28 2.62 20.30 2.22
CA GLU A 28 2.34 21.73 2.34
C GLU A 28 1.58 22.02 3.64
N GLU A 29 0.55 21.22 3.93
CA GLU A 29 -0.18 21.28 5.20
C GLU A 29 0.75 20.99 6.39
N LEU A 30 1.63 19.99 6.25
CA LEU A 30 2.63 19.65 7.26
C LEU A 30 3.65 20.77 7.45
N PHE A 31 4.08 21.42 6.36
CA PHE A 31 5.00 22.56 6.39
C PHE A 31 4.38 23.76 7.10
N HIS A 32 3.13 24.11 6.79
CA HIS A 32 2.42 25.22 7.43
C HIS A 32 2.05 24.93 8.90
N ALA A 33 1.75 23.68 9.23
CA ALA A 33 1.48 23.28 10.61
C ALA A 33 2.73 23.30 11.50
N SER A 34 3.94 23.33 10.90
CA SER A 34 5.21 23.21 11.61
C SER A 34 6.12 24.42 11.35
N PRO A 35 6.12 25.44 12.23
CA PRO A 35 6.84 26.70 12.01
C PRO A 35 8.34 26.56 11.72
N ASN A 36 8.97 25.50 12.22
CA ASN A 36 10.41 25.24 12.08
C ASN A 36 10.75 24.07 11.13
N ALA A 37 9.76 23.52 10.41
CA ALA A 37 9.99 22.41 9.50
C ALA A 37 10.95 22.77 8.36
N LYS A 38 11.93 21.90 8.12
CA LYS A 38 12.77 21.96 6.92
C LYS A 38 12.18 21.02 5.87
N VAL A 39 12.28 21.40 4.60
CA VAL A 39 11.83 20.57 3.47
C VAL A 39 13.05 20.11 2.68
N ILE A 40 13.15 18.80 2.47
CA ILE A 40 14.16 18.20 1.60
C ILE A 40 13.45 17.71 0.34
N LEU A 41 13.69 18.38 -0.78
CA LEU A 41 13.20 18.01 -2.09
C LEU A 41 14.21 17.11 -2.79
N THR A 42 13.99 15.80 -2.73
CA THR A 42 14.82 14.82 -3.44
C THR A 42 14.53 14.84 -4.93
N VAL A 43 15.55 15.10 -5.75
CA VAL A 43 15.45 15.14 -7.22
C VAL A 43 16.32 14.05 -7.88
N ARG A 44 16.03 13.76 -9.15
CA ARG A 44 16.88 12.95 -10.04
C ARG A 44 17.56 13.86 -11.06
N ASP A 45 18.48 13.30 -11.84
CA ASP A 45 19.21 14.04 -12.87
C ASP A 45 18.26 14.73 -13.87
N ASN A 46 17.12 14.09 -14.19
CA ASN A 46 16.03 14.69 -14.94
C ASN A 46 14.73 13.89 -14.74
N THR A 47 13.62 14.47 -15.21
CA THR A 47 12.26 13.89 -15.15
C THR A 47 12.19 12.51 -15.81
N GLU A 48 12.86 12.32 -16.94
CA GLU A 48 12.82 11.07 -17.71
C GLU A 48 13.51 9.91 -16.96
N VAL A 49 14.65 10.17 -16.29
CA VAL A 49 15.32 9.20 -15.41
C VAL A 49 14.40 8.79 -14.25
N TRP A 50 13.71 9.76 -13.65
CA TRP A 50 12.71 9.48 -12.61
C TRP A 50 11.54 8.65 -13.16
N ASN A 51 10.99 9.03 -14.31
CA ASN A 51 9.82 8.39 -14.90
C ASN A 51 10.10 6.92 -15.27
N ARG A 52 11.25 6.63 -15.90
CA ARG A 52 11.67 5.26 -16.18
C ARG A 52 11.81 4.40 -14.93
N SER A 53 12.42 4.97 -13.88
CA SER A 53 12.56 4.27 -12.59
C SER A 53 11.19 3.95 -11.98
N MET A 54 10.28 4.92 -11.98
CA MET A 54 8.94 4.79 -11.45
C MET A 54 8.10 3.77 -12.24
N ILE A 55 8.09 3.82 -13.58
CA ILE A 55 7.40 2.84 -14.43
C ILE A 55 7.94 1.43 -14.19
N SER A 56 9.27 1.29 -14.12
CA SER A 56 9.91 -0.01 -13.86
C SER A 56 9.49 -0.58 -12.50
N PHE A 57 9.47 0.25 -11.46
CA PHE A 57 8.96 -0.11 -10.14
C PHE A 57 7.49 -0.54 -10.19
N MET A 58 6.61 0.27 -10.78
CA MET A 58 5.17 -0.02 -10.85
C MET A 58 4.88 -1.33 -11.61
N LYS A 59 5.59 -1.59 -12.71
CA LYS A 59 5.48 -2.86 -13.46
C LYS A 59 5.88 -4.06 -12.61
N LYS A 60 6.99 -3.95 -11.87
CA LYS A 60 7.48 -5.04 -11.04
C LYS A 60 6.54 -5.31 -9.87
N GLU A 61 6.09 -4.29 -9.15
CA GLU A 61 5.17 -4.46 -8.02
C GLU A 61 3.82 -5.07 -8.44
N SER A 62 3.23 -4.59 -9.52
CA SER A 62 1.97 -5.13 -10.04
C SER A 62 2.07 -6.59 -10.51
N SER A 63 3.26 -7.05 -10.91
CA SER A 63 3.49 -8.46 -11.29
C SER A 63 3.62 -9.43 -10.10
N LYS A 64 3.96 -8.95 -8.89
CA LYS A 64 4.33 -9.83 -7.75
C LYS A 64 3.20 -10.71 -7.24
N LEU A 65 1.99 -10.18 -7.12
CA LEU A 65 0.82 -10.94 -6.66
C LEU A 65 0.05 -11.58 -7.83
N GLY A 66 0.16 -11.00 -9.03
CA GLY A 66 -0.50 -11.48 -10.24
C GLY A 66 -2.00 -11.78 -10.07
N ASN A 67 -2.55 -12.54 -11.02
CA ASN A 67 -3.86 -13.16 -10.85
C ASN A 67 -3.71 -14.68 -10.68
N PRO A 68 -4.55 -15.31 -9.85
CA PRO A 68 -5.65 -14.73 -9.06
C PRO A 68 -5.22 -14.14 -7.71
N GLY A 69 -3.92 -14.10 -7.38
CA GLY A 69 -3.42 -13.72 -6.05
C GLY A 69 -3.86 -12.34 -5.58
N SER A 70 -3.69 -11.30 -6.40
CA SER A 70 -4.13 -9.93 -6.07
C SER A 70 -5.66 -9.84 -5.92
N TRP A 71 -6.40 -10.58 -6.74
CA TRP A 71 -7.87 -10.66 -6.65
C TRP A 71 -8.32 -11.29 -5.32
N LEU A 72 -7.76 -12.44 -4.95
CA LEU A 72 -8.05 -13.12 -3.69
C LEU A 72 -7.70 -12.24 -2.49
N PHE A 73 -6.55 -11.56 -2.54
CA PHE A 73 -6.11 -10.70 -1.46
C PHE A 73 -7.06 -9.52 -1.25
N ASN A 74 -7.46 -8.83 -2.31
CA ASN A 74 -8.48 -7.77 -2.21
C ASN A 74 -9.80 -8.30 -1.67
N ARG A 75 -10.21 -9.52 -2.08
CA ARG A 75 -11.42 -10.16 -1.56
C ARG A 75 -11.35 -10.42 -0.06
N PHE A 76 -10.20 -10.88 0.45
CA PHE A 76 -10.01 -11.06 1.89
C PHE A 76 -10.08 -9.74 2.67
N ILE A 77 -9.59 -8.64 2.09
CA ILE A 77 -9.74 -7.32 2.70
C ILE A 77 -11.22 -6.93 2.78
N GLU A 78 -11.97 -7.02 1.68
CA GLU A 78 -13.41 -6.67 1.64
C GLU A 78 -14.27 -7.50 2.59
N LEU A 79 -13.94 -8.78 2.75
CA LEU A 79 -14.62 -9.68 3.69
C LEU A 79 -14.23 -9.42 5.16
N GLY A 80 -13.28 -8.52 5.42
CA GLY A 80 -12.75 -8.24 6.75
C GLY A 80 -11.89 -9.39 7.32
N TRP A 81 -11.36 -10.27 6.47
CA TRP A 81 -10.54 -11.41 6.89
C TRP A 81 -9.07 -11.03 7.13
N THR A 82 -8.66 -9.83 6.75
CA THR A 82 -7.30 -9.33 6.93
C THR A 82 -7.12 -8.61 8.26
N SER A 83 -7.59 -7.38 8.46
CA SER A 83 -7.66 -6.69 9.75
C SER A 83 -8.32 -5.30 9.60
N PRO A 84 -8.78 -4.67 10.68
CA PRO A 84 -9.23 -3.27 10.63
C PRO A 84 -8.14 -2.30 10.14
N LYS A 85 -6.87 -2.55 10.45
CA LYS A 85 -5.75 -1.74 9.94
C LYS A 85 -5.56 -1.91 8.44
N MET A 86 -5.67 -3.13 7.91
CA MET A 86 -5.61 -3.39 6.47
C MET A 86 -6.77 -2.74 5.71
N LEU A 87 -7.97 -2.72 6.29
CA LEU A 87 -9.11 -1.97 5.73
C LEU A 87 -8.81 -0.48 5.61
N LYS A 88 -8.25 0.13 6.66
CA LYS A 88 -7.81 1.54 6.62
C LYS A 88 -6.70 1.77 5.59
N MET A 89 -5.75 0.86 5.46
CA MET A 89 -4.70 0.92 4.44
C MET A 89 -5.27 0.83 3.02
N GLN A 90 -6.30 0.02 2.80
CA GLN A 90 -7.02 -0.04 1.53
C GLN A 90 -7.75 1.29 1.23
N GLN A 91 -8.36 1.90 2.24
CA GLN A 91 -9.00 3.21 2.09
C GLN A 91 -7.98 4.29 1.72
N LEU A 92 -6.84 4.33 2.43
CA LEU A 92 -5.73 5.22 2.10
C LEU A 92 -5.23 5.00 0.67
N THR A 93 -5.13 3.75 0.23
CA THR A 93 -4.75 3.41 -1.15
C THR A 93 -5.73 3.97 -2.18
N LYS A 94 -7.04 3.98 -1.88
CA LYS A 94 -8.05 4.62 -2.74
C LYS A 94 -7.83 6.13 -2.82
N ASP A 95 -7.53 6.78 -1.70
CA ASP A 95 -7.30 8.22 -1.65
C ASP A 95 -6.00 8.64 -2.38
N ILE A 96 -4.93 7.84 -2.25
CA ILE A 96 -3.71 7.96 -3.05
C ILE A 96 -4.04 7.86 -4.55
N LYS A 97 -4.84 6.86 -4.94
CA LYS A 97 -5.25 6.69 -6.34
C LYS A 97 -6.08 7.87 -6.84
N ARG A 98 -6.94 8.48 -6.00
CA ARG A 98 -7.68 9.71 -6.34
C ARG A 98 -6.74 10.85 -6.63
N PHE A 99 -5.76 11.06 -5.77
CA PHE A 99 -4.79 12.16 -5.87
C PHE A 99 -3.93 12.04 -7.15
N PHE A 100 -3.38 10.85 -7.41
CA PHE A 100 -2.49 10.66 -8.56
C PHE A 100 -3.21 10.38 -9.87
N PHE A 101 -4.36 9.70 -9.86
CA PHE A 101 -5.01 9.19 -11.07
C PHE A 101 -6.45 9.70 -11.28
N GLY A 102 -6.94 10.62 -10.44
CA GLY A 102 -8.28 11.21 -10.55
C GLY A 102 -9.42 10.28 -10.12
N ARG A 103 -10.67 10.76 -10.22
CA ARG A 103 -11.87 10.03 -9.74
C ARG A 103 -12.11 8.71 -10.46
N PHE A 104 -11.80 8.64 -11.77
CA PHE A 104 -12.05 7.48 -12.61
C PHE A 104 -11.38 6.20 -12.10
N HIS A 105 -10.28 6.29 -11.34
CA HIS A 105 -9.59 5.11 -10.78
C HIS A 105 -10.04 4.70 -9.38
N SER A 106 -10.72 5.59 -8.67
CA SER A 106 -11.15 5.36 -7.28
C SER A 106 -12.54 4.77 -7.16
N GLU A 107 -13.36 4.96 -8.20
CA GLU A 107 -14.75 4.53 -8.27
C GLU A 107 -14.94 3.29 -9.14
N VAL A 108 -13.98 2.98 -10.03
CA VAL A 108 -13.91 1.66 -10.66
C VAL A 108 -13.44 0.68 -9.60
N GLY A 109 -14.41 0.08 -8.90
CA GLY A 109 -14.17 -1.06 -8.03
C GLY A 109 -13.41 -2.11 -8.84
N TRP A 110 -12.20 -2.43 -8.42
CA TRP A 110 -11.44 -3.57 -8.96
C TRP A 110 -12.15 -4.91 -8.67
N PHE A 111 -13.28 -4.86 -7.97
CA PHE A 111 -14.25 -5.91 -7.76
C PHE A 111 -15.68 -5.40 -8.07
N PRO A 112 -16.52 -6.21 -8.76
CA PRO A 112 -16.22 -7.51 -9.34
C PRO A 112 -15.75 -7.37 -10.80
N SER A 113 -14.46 -7.07 -11.00
CA SER A 113 -13.82 -7.32 -12.30
C SER A 113 -13.36 -8.78 -12.35
N ASP A 114 -13.65 -9.47 -13.46
CA ASP A 114 -13.28 -10.88 -13.66
C ASP A 114 -11.75 -11.06 -13.56
N TRP A 115 -11.30 -11.99 -12.72
CA TRP A 115 -9.89 -12.32 -12.53
C TRP A 115 -9.20 -12.79 -13.83
N ARG A 116 -9.98 -13.20 -14.83
CA ARG A 116 -9.51 -13.57 -16.18
C ARG A 116 -9.30 -12.36 -17.09
N VAL A 117 -9.93 -11.23 -16.80
CA VAL A 117 -9.90 -10.01 -17.66
C VAL A 117 -8.76 -9.07 -17.27
N PHE A 118 -8.39 -9.01 -15.99
CA PHE A 118 -7.37 -8.08 -15.50
C PHE A 118 -6.06 -8.77 -15.11
N THR A 119 -5.50 -9.58 -16.01
CA THR A 119 -4.13 -10.12 -15.81
C THR A 119 -3.16 -8.98 -15.51
N TRP A 120 -2.03 -9.27 -14.85
CA TRP A 120 -1.06 -8.22 -14.53
C TRP A 120 -0.53 -7.54 -15.82
N GLN A 121 -0.43 -8.29 -16.93
CA GLN A 121 -0.09 -7.75 -18.25
C GLN A 121 -1.15 -6.75 -18.73
N ARG A 122 -2.43 -7.13 -18.65
CA ARG A 122 -3.53 -6.23 -19.04
C ARG A 122 -3.60 -5.00 -18.15
N ASN A 123 -3.32 -5.15 -16.86
CA ASN A 123 -3.18 -4.02 -15.95
C ASN A 123 -2.02 -3.10 -16.38
N HIS A 124 -0.85 -3.63 -16.77
CA HIS A 124 0.26 -2.81 -17.25
C HIS A 124 -0.13 -1.97 -18.46
N GLU A 125 -0.77 -2.58 -19.46
CA GLU A 125 -1.24 -1.87 -20.65
C GLU A 125 -2.20 -0.73 -20.31
N LEU A 126 -3.17 -1.00 -19.45
CA LEU A 126 -4.16 0.00 -19.03
C LEU A 126 -3.53 1.11 -18.19
N MET A 127 -2.53 0.80 -17.36
CA MET A 127 -1.91 1.76 -16.45
C MET A 127 -0.75 2.54 -17.07
N LEU A 128 -0.11 2.03 -18.12
CA LEU A 128 1.10 2.64 -18.69
C LEU A 128 0.91 4.12 -19.08
N PRO A 129 -0.16 4.53 -19.79
CA PRO A 129 -0.35 5.95 -20.11
C PRO A 129 -0.48 6.83 -18.86
N ARG A 130 -1.05 6.28 -17.79
CA ARG A 130 -1.22 7.00 -16.51
C ARG A 130 0.09 7.12 -15.76
N TRP A 131 0.92 6.08 -15.79
CA TRP A 131 2.26 6.16 -15.23
C TRP A 131 3.15 7.12 -16.04
N GLN A 132 3.02 7.17 -17.36
CA GLN A 132 3.72 8.18 -18.17
C GLN A 132 3.31 9.60 -17.78
N ALA A 133 2.00 9.86 -17.64
CA ALA A 133 1.47 11.16 -17.22
C ALA A 133 1.89 11.60 -15.79
N MET A 134 2.51 10.72 -14.99
CA MET A 134 3.04 11.10 -13.68
C MET A 134 4.24 12.04 -13.77
N GLN A 135 4.93 12.10 -14.91
CA GLN A 135 6.03 13.04 -15.12
C GLN A 135 5.59 14.49 -14.96
N ASP A 136 4.40 14.84 -15.46
CA ASP A 136 3.84 16.19 -15.37
C ASP A 136 3.55 16.55 -13.91
N LYS A 137 3.07 15.58 -13.12
CA LYS A 137 2.86 15.72 -11.68
C LYS A 137 4.17 15.86 -10.92
N TYR A 138 5.22 15.13 -11.32
CA TYR A 138 6.55 15.25 -10.73
C TYR A 138 7.12 16.66 -10.92
N GLU A 139 7.05 17.20 -12.13
CA GLU A 139 7.52 18.56 -12.44
C GLU A 139 6.67 19.63 -11.76
N ALA A 140 5.35 19.47 -11.76
CA ALA A 140 4.44 20.37 -11.05
C ALA A 140 4.74 20.40 -9.54
N GLN A 141 5.01 19.24 -8.93
CA GLN A 141 5.36 19.14 -7.52
C GLN A 141 6.69 19.84 -7.21
N ILE A 142 7.71 19.63 -8.03
CA ILE A 142 9.01 20.31 -7.86
C ILE A 142 8.86 21.82 -7.93
N ARG A 143 8.11 22.33 -8.93
CA ARG A 143 7.84 23.78 -9.04
C ARG A 143 7.12 24.31 -7.82
N ARG A 144 6.02 23.65 -7.42
CA ARG A 144 5.22 24.04 -6.26
C ARG A 144 6.03 24.10 -4.98
N VAL A 145 6.90 23.12 -4.73
CA VAL A 145 7.78 23.11 -3.54
C VAL A 145 8.75 24.29 -3.57
N LYS A 146 9.37 24.57 -4.72
CA LYS A 146 10.29 25.71 -4.88
C LYS A 146 9.62 27.08 -4.77
N GLU A 147 8.34 27.18 -5.16
CA GLU A 147 7.57 28.42 -5.09
C GLU A 147 7.10 28.74 -3.66
N ILE A 148 6.75 27.72 -2.88
CA ILE A 148 6.13 27.89 -1.55
C ILE A 148 7.17 27.89 -0.43
N VAL A 149 8.22 27.05 -0.52
CA VAL A 149 9.19 26.90 0.57
C VAL A 149 10.31 27.93 0.42
N PRO A 150 10.56 28.77 1.45
CA PRO A 150 11.69 29.69 1.44
C PRO A 150 13.03 28.96 1.28
N GLU A 151 13.98 29.55 0.56
CA GLU A 151 15.28 28.94 0.23
C GLU A 151 16.04 28.48 1.48
N GLU A 152 15.98 29.23 2.57
CA GLU A 152 16.64 28.90 3.83
C GLU A 152 16.06 27.67 4.54
N ARG A 153 14.85 27.24 4.15
CA ARG A 153 14.15 26.05 4.65
C ARG A 153 14.02 24.94 3.60
N LEU A 154 14.61 25.12 2.43
CA LEU A 154 14.54 24.17 1.31
C LEU A 154 15.93 23.64 0.95
N LEU A 155 16.08 22.32 0.97
CA LEU A 155 17.20 21.65 0.33
C LEU A 155 16.71 20.90 -0.91
N VAL A 156 17.18 21.30 -2.10
CA VAL A 156 17.05 20.49 -3.31
C VAL A 156 18.25 19.56 -3.37
N TRP A 157 18.03 18.25 -3.30
CA TRP A 157 19.10 17.27 -3.12
C TRP A 157 19.00 16.12 -4.12
N ASN A 158 20.08 15.85 -4.84
CA ASN A 158 20.24 14.59 -5.56
C ASN A 158 21.03 13.63 -4.66
N ILE A 159 20.56 12.40 -4.52
CA ILE A 159 21.21 11.39 -3.66
C ILE A 159 22.67 11.12 -4.08
N LYS A 160 23.02 11.40 -5.34
CA LYS A 160 24.39 11.30 -5.86
C LYS A 160 25.34 12.33 -5.27
N ASP A 161 24.82 13.41 -4.69
CA ASP A 161 25.61 14.48 -4.08
C ASP A 161 26.19 14.08 -2.71
N GLY A 162 25.90 12.87 -2.23
CA GLY A 162 26.43 12.37 -0.97
C GLY A 162 25.78 13.00 0.26
N TRP A 163 26.36 12.70 1.42
CA TRP A 163 25.84 13.13 2.73
C TRP A 163 26.02 14.62 2.99
N GLU A 164 27.05 15.24 2.40
CA GLU A 164 27.52 16.56 2.79
C GLU A 164 26.44 17.66 2.68
N PRO A 165 25.69 17.80 1.57
CA PRO A 165 24.65 18.84 1.47
C PRO A 165 23.52 18.62 2.49
N LEU A 166 23.12 17.36 2.70
CA LEU A 166 22.07 16.98 3.63
C LEU A 166 22.47 17.26 5.08
N CYS A 167 23.66 16.81 5.49
CA CYS A 167 24.19 17.00 6.83
C CYS A 167 24.42 18.49 7.14
N LYS A 168 24.97 19.25 6.19
CA LYS A 168 25.12 20.71 6.32
C LYS A 168 23.79 21.41 6.52
N PHE A 169 22.79 21.09 5.69
CA PHE A 169 21.45 21.65 5.80
C PHE A 169 20.77 21.31 7.13
N LEU A 170 20.99 20.10 7.65
CA LEU A 170 20.43 19.65 8.93
C LEU A 170 21.25 20.09 10.16
N GLY A 171 22.47 20.61 9.97
CA GLY A 171 23.39 20.92 11.07
C GLY A 171 23.87 19.67 11.80
N LYS A 172 24.16 18.60 11.07
CA LYS A 172 24.59 17.29 11.59
C LYS A 172 25.97 16.90 11.05
N PRO A 173 26.74 16.08 11.78
CA PRO A 173 27.99 15.54 11.25
C PRO A 173 27.73 14.61 10.06
N VAL A 174 28.69 14.54 9.15
CA VAL A 174 28.67 13.56 8.04
C VAL A 174 29.03 12.18 8.61
N PRO A 175 28.18 11.15 8.42
CA PRO A 175 28.51 9.78 8.84
C PRO A 175 29.66 9.19 8.01
N ASP A 176 30.48 8.33 8.62
CA ASP A 176 31.55 7.57 7.95
C ASP A 176 31.03 6.30 7.25
N GLU A 177 29.85 6.39 6.64
CA GLU A 177 29.19 5.29 5.95
C GLU A 177 28.62 5.76 4.61
N ALA A 178 28.55 4.86 3.63
CA ALA A 178 27.88 5.16 2.39
C ALA A 178 26.37 5.41 2.60
N ILE A 179 25.78 6.27 1.77
CA ILE A 179 24.33 6.45 1.75
C ILE A 179 23.65 5.09 1.49
N PRO A 180 22.65 4.69 2.31
CA PRO A 180 21.89 3.46 2.11
C PRO A 180 21.30 3.41 0.70
N HIS A 181 21.47 2.29 -0.01
CA HIS A 181 20.91 2.10 -1.36
C HIS A 181 19.82 1.03 -1.36
N ASP A 182 18.76 1.26 -0.58
CA ASP A 182 17.59 0.38 -0.45
C ASP A 182 16.45 0.76 -1.42
N ASN A 183 15.44 -0.11 -1.56
CA ASN A 183 14.28 0.06 -2.46
C ASN A 183 14.67 0.03 -3.95
N LYS A 184 15.50 -0.95 -4.32
CA LYS A 184 15.84 -1.23 -5.72
C LYS A 184 14.66 -1.93 -6.36
N THR A 185 14.31 -1.54 -7.59
CA THR A 185 13.23 -2.18 -8.32
C THR A 185 13.43 -3.70 -8.36
N GLY A 186 12.44 -4.43 -7.82
CA GLY A 186 12.48 -5.89 -7.76
C GLY A 186 13.12 -6.48 -6.52
N ASP A 187 13.52 -5.66 -5.54
CA ASP A 187 13.78 -6.16 -4.20
C ASP A 187 12.48 -6.56 -3.47
N GLU A 188 12.63 -7.23 -2.34
CA GLU A 188 11.53 -7.67 -1.48
C GLU A 188 11.21 -6.64 -0.38
N PHE A 189 11.64 -5.38 -0.52
CA PHE A 189 11.49 -4.36 0.52
C PHE A 189 10.03 -4.18 0.94
N LEU A 190 9.12 -4.01 -0.01
CA LEU A 190 7.69 -3.84 0.29
C LEU A 190 7.06 -5.09 0.92
N LYS A 191 7.46 -6.29 0.48
CA LYS A 191 6.99 -7.55 1.07
C LYS A 191 7.47 -7.68 2.51
N LYS A 192 8.76 -7.39 2.75
CA LYS A 192 9.38 -7.40 4.06
C LYS A 192 8.71 -6.37 4.98
N TYR A 193 8.57 -5.14 4.52
CA TYR A 193 7.88 -4.07 5.24
C TYR A 193 6.45 -4.47 5.60
N LEU A 194 5.68 -4.97 4.63
CA LEU A 194 4.31 -5.40 4.88
C LEU A 194 4.27 -6.50 5.95
N LEU A 195 5.04 -7.58 5.80
CA LEU A 195 4.97 -8.75 6.69
C LEU A 195 5.58 -8.55 8.08
N GLU A 196 6.65 -7.75 8.18
CA GLU A 196 7.35 -7.53 9.45
C GLU A 196 6.74 -6.39 10.28
N SER A 197 5.97 -5.49 9.64
CA SER A 197 5.21 -4.45 10.32
C SER A 197 4.13 -5.02 11.24
N ASP A 198 3.71 -4.22 12.22
CA ASP A 198 2.58 -4.57 13.09
C ASP A 198 1.28 -4.76 12.29
N VAL A 199 1.11 -4.02 11.19
CA VAL A 199 -0.02 -4.17 10.28
C VAL A 199 -0.02 -5.57 9.64
N GLY A 200 1.13 -6.05 9.18
CA GLY A 200 1.27 -7.39 8.60
C GLY A 200 1.10 -8.51 9.61
N LYS A 201 1.70 -8.38 10.79
CA LYS A 201 1.56 -9.37 11.86
C LYS A 201 0.10 -9.53 12.29
N GLU A 202 -0.60 -8.41 12.46
CA GLU A 202 -2.04 -8.40 12.75
C GLU A 202 -2.83 -9.04 11.60
N MET A 203 -2.55 -8.66 10.35
CA MET A 203 -3.18 -9.24 9.17
C MET A 203 -3.04 -10.77 9.14
N VAL A 204 -1.83 -11.29 9.33
CA VAL A 204 -1.58 -12.74 9.31
C VAL A 204 -2.33 -13.45 10.44
N SER A 205 -2.39 -12.84 11.64
CA SER A 205 -3.12 -13.39 12.78
C SER A 205 -4.62 -13.53 12.51
N PHE A 206 -5.24 -12.47 12.00
CA PHE A 206 -6.65 -12.47 11.62
C PHE A 206 -6.92 -13.45 10.48
N MET A 207 -6.11 -13.46 9.43
CA MET A 207 -6.25 -14.42 8.33
C MET A 207 -6.18 -15.86 8.83
N LYS A 208 -5.23 -16.18 9.72
CA LYS A 208 -5.14 -17.50 10.36
C LYS A 208 -6.42 -17.81 11.15
N CYS A 209 -6.90 -16.89 11.97
CA CYS A 209 -8.13 -17.07 12.75
C CYS A 209 -9.35 -17.33 11.84
N HIS A 210 -9.54 -16.51 10.81
CA HIS A 210 -10.63 -16.67 9.85
C HIS A 210 -10.52 -17.97 9.07
N PHE A 211 -9.31 -18.36 8.66
CA PHE A 211 -9.08 -19.63 7.96
C PHE A 211 -9.38 -20.83 8.86
N MET A 212 -8.97 -20.80 10.13
CA MET A 212 -9.31 -21.86 11.10
C MET A 212 -10.82 -21.94 11.35
N LYS A 213 -11.51 -20.80 11.49
CA LYS A 213 -12.97 -20.75 11.58
C LYS A 213 -13.65 -21.31 10.33
N PHE A 214 -13.10 -21.01 9.15
CA PHE A 214 -13.60 -21.55 7.89
C PHE A 214 -13.44 -23.07 7.86
N LEU A 215 -12.23 -23.60 8.13
CA LEU A 215 -11.98 -25.04 8.19
C LEU A 215 -12.86 -25.77 9.21
N PHE A 216 -13.06 -25.18 10.39
CA PHE A 216 -13.93 -25.75 11.41
C PHE A 216 -15.40 -25.81 10.93
N LYS A 217 -15.90 -24.72 10.33
CA LYS A 217 -17.26 -24.68 9.79
C LYS A 217 -17.44 -25.67 8.64
N THR A 218 -16.47 -25.78 7.72
CA THR A 218 -16.56 -26.73 6.62
C THR A 218 -16.52 -28.17 7.12
N ALA A 219 -15.66 -28.50 8.09
CA ALA A 219 -15.62 -29.82 8.72
C ALA A 219 -16.96 -30.15 9.42
N LEU A 220 -17.52 -29.20 10.17
CA LEU A 220 -18.81 -29.37 10.86
C LEU A 220 -19.95 -29.58 9.88
N ILE A 221 -20.07 -28.74 8.85
CA ILE A 221 -21.10 -28.86 7.80
C ILE A 221 -20.93 -30.20 7.06
N THR A 222 -19.70 -30.56 6.71
CA THR A 222 -19.41 -31.83 6.01
C THR A 222 -19.79 -33.03 6.87
N GLY A 223 -19.46 -33.00 8.17
CA GLY A 223 -19.86 -34.04 9.12
C GLY A 223 -21.38 -34.17 9.24
N VAL A 224 -22.11 -33.05 9.37
CA VAL A 224 -23.58 -33.04 9.39
C VAL A 224 -24.15 -33.63 8.11
N VAL A 225 -23.64 -33.23 6.94
CA VAL A 225 -24.09 -33.76 5.64
C VAL A 225 -23.84 -35.26 5.53
N ILE A 226 -22.69 -35.76 6.01
CA ILE A 226 -22.39 -37.20 6.00
C ILE A 226 -23.35 -37.96 6.93
N ILE A 227 -23.62 -37.45 8.13
CA ILE A 227 -24.55 -38.07 9.09
C ILE A 227 -25.97 -38.09 8.52
N GLU A 228 -26.45 -36.96 8.01
CA GLU A 228 -27.78 -36.87 7.39
C GLU A 228 -27.89 -37.79 6.18
N LYS A 229 -26.87 -37.87 5.33
CA LYS A 229 -26.84 -38.80 4.20
C LYS A 229 -26.95 -40.27 4.64
N LYS A 230 -26.28 -40.65 5.74
CA LYS A 230 -26.42 -42.01 6.33
C LYS A 230 -27.82 -42.27 6.87
N ASN A 231 -28.54 -41.22 7.28
CA ASN A 231 -29.89 -41.29 7.85
C ASN A 231 -30.99 -40.92 6.84
N ASP A 232 -30.71 -40.94 5.53
CA ASP A 232 -31.63 -40.51 4.45
C ASP A 232 -32.29 -39.12 4.71
N PHE A 233 -31.51 -38.18 5.24
CA PHE A 233 -31.90 -36.81 5.58
C PHE A 233 -33.11 -36.72 6.52
N ARG A 234 -33.33 -37.73 7.38
CA ARG A 234 -34.50 -37.82 8.25
C ARG A 234 -34.63 -36.62 9.19
N ILE A 235 -33.54 -36.10 9.75
CA ILE A 235 -33.59 -34.97 10.69
C ILE A 235 -33.95 -33.69 9.96
N THR A 236 -33.34 -33.44 8.80
CA THR A 236 -33.63 -32.28 7.94
C THR A 236 -35.09 -32.31 7.47
N LYS A 237 -35.58 -33.47 7.00
CA LYS A 237 -36.99 -33.66 6.60
C LYS A 237 -37.95 -33.35 7.76
N SER A 238 -37.65 -33.83 8.97
CA SER A 238 -38.45 -33.58 10.17
C SER A 238 -38.50 -32.08 10.54
N LEU A 239 -37.35 -31.41 10.58
CA LEU A 239 -37.25 -29.96 10.84
C LEU A 239 -38.03 -29.14 9.81
N LEU A 240 -37.89 -29.44 8.51
CA LEU A 240 -38.62 -28.74 7.46
C LEU A 240 -40.13 -28.94 7.58
N SER A 241 -40.59 -30.13 7.98
CA SER A 241 -42.02 -30.39 8.22
C SER A 241 -42.58 -29.58 9.40
N ALA A 242 -41.82 -29.48 10.49
CA ALA A 242 -42.20 -28.69 11.67
C ALA A 242 -42.21 -27.17 11.38
N VAL A 243 -41.23 -26.69 10.61
CA VAL A 243 -41.19 -25.29 10.15
C VAL A 243 -42.39 -25.00 9.25
N ARG A 244 -42.70 -25.89 8.29
CA ARG A 244 -43.86 -25.73 7.39
C ARG A 244 -45.18 -25.66 8.17
N ALA A 245 -45.35 -26.52 9.18
CA ALA A 245 -46.53 -26.51 10.04
C ALA A 245 -46.69 -25.19 10.82
N LYS A 246 -45.57 -24.52 11.18
CA LYS A 246 -45.60 -23.24 11.90
C LYS A 246 -45.97 -22.04 11.01
N PHE A 247 -45.74 -22.11 9.70
CA PHE A 247 -46.09 -21.06 8.74
C PHE A 247 -47.45 -21.28 8.05
N GLN A 248 -48.13 -22.38 8.36
CA GLN A 248 -49.49 -22.66 7.88
C GLN A 248 -50.59 -22.36 8.92
N ASN A 249 -50.19 -21.90 10.12
CA ASN A 249 -51.06 -21.34 11.17
C ASN A 249 -50.79 -19.83 11.28
#